data_AF-A0A818PAH9-F1
#
_entry.id   AF-A0A818PAH9-F1
#
_cell.length_a   1.000
_cell.length_b   1.000
_cell.length_c   1.000
_cell.angle_alpha   90.00
_cell.angle_beta   90.00
_cell.angle_gamma   90.00
#
_symmetry.space_group_name_H-M   'P 1'
#
loop_
_entity.id
_entity.type
_entity.pdbx_description
1 polymer ?
#
loop_
_entity_poly.entity_id
_entity_poly.type
_entity_poly.pdbx_seq_one_letter_code
_entity_poly.pdbx_strand_id
1 'polypeptide(L)'
;YFKRARVIKINPSLAQESLRYLSLAYNKVLLTPTPSLDSALFYKLEPKFLRRSQLEWAATKTGAAELGTVIQLQALKQIHVDLIIVASVVVNPITGARIGKGKGYGDLEYANDK
;
A
#
# COMPACT_ATOMS: atom_id res chain seq x y z
N TYR A 1 -13.34 -2.44 9.46
CA TYR A 1 -11.92 -2.06 9.26
C TYR A 1 -11.77 -0.86 8.31
N PHE A 2 -11.97 -1.01 6.99
CA PHE A 2 -11.73 0.07 6.00
C PHE A 2 -12.40 1.42 6.30
N LYS A 3 -13.67 1.43 6.71
CA LYS A 3 -14.40 2.69 7.02
C LYS A 3 -13.65 3.56 8.05
N ARG A 4 -13.02 2.94 9.05
CA ARG A 4 -12.30 3.62 10.14
C ARG A 4 -10.80 3.83 9.86
N ALA A 5 -10.20 3.03 8.98
CA ALA A 5 -8.80 3.17 8.61
C ALA A 5 -8.55 4.56 7.98
N ARG A 6 -7.38 5.15 8.23
CA ARG A 6 -6.94 6.44 7.65
C ARG A 6 -5.69 6.27 6.80
N VAL A 7 -4.76 5.42 7.23
CA VAL A 7 -3.53 5.05 6.51
C VAL A 7 -3.63 3.60 6.08
N ILE A 8 -3.49 3.34 4.78
CA ILE A 8 -3.65 2.02 4.20
C ILE A 8 -2.44 1.69 3.35
N LYS A 9 -1.85 0.50 3.55
CA LYS A 9 -0.80 -0.03 2.70
C LYS A 9 -1.36 -1.01 1.67
N ILE A 10 -1.05 -0.79 0.40
CA ILE A 10 -1.51 -1.63 -0.73
C ILE A 10 -0.33 -1.87 -1.67
N ASN A 11 -0.19 -3.08 -2.21
CA ASN A 11 0.93 -3.43 -3.08
C ASN A 11 0.78 -2.82 -4.48
N PRO A 12 1.87 -2.57 -5.22
CA PRO A 12 1.84 -1.88 -6.49
C PRO A 12 1.33 -2.74 -7.68
N SER A 13 0.81 -3.94 -7.46
CA SER A 13 0.37 -4.81 -8.57
C SER A 13 -0.82 -4.22 -9.34
N LEU A 14 -0.94 -4.51 -10.64
CA LEU A 14 -2.05 -4.04 -11.47
C LEU A 14 -3.41 -4.51 -10.93
N ALA A 15 -3.47 -5.75 -10.42
CA ALA A 15 -4.68 -6.32 -9.82
C ALA A 15 -5.19 -5.56 -8.58
N GLN A 16 -4.36 -4.73 -7.94
CA GLN A 16 -4.72 -3.92 -6.78
C GLN A 16 -4.85 -2.42 -7.09
N GLU A 17 -4.75 -2.01 -8.34
CA GLU A 17 -4.82 -0.60 -8.73
C GLU A 17 -6.15 0.05 -8.38
N SER A 18 -7.26 -0.65 -8.65
CA SER A 18 -8.60 -0.19 -8.26
C SER A 18 -8.73 0.02 -6.75
N LEU A 19 -8.06 -0.81 -5.93
CA LEU A 19 -8.04 -0.65 -4.48
C LEU A 19 -7.24 0.58 -4.04
N ARG A 20 -6.12 0.88 -4.72
CA ARG A 20 -5.34 2.11 -4.51
C ARG A 20 -6.17 3.34 -4.86
N TYR A 21 -6.83 3.33 -6.03
CA TYR A 21 -7.75 4.39 -6.44
C TYR A 21 -8.87 4.61 -5.43
N LEU A 22 -9.59 3.54 -5.05
CA LEU A 22 -10.68 3.65 -4.08
C LEU A 22 -10.19 4.18 -2.74
N SER A 23 -9.02 3.73 -2.26
CA SER A 23 -8.45 4.25 -1.02
C SER A 23 -8.23 5.76 -1.09
N LEU A 24 -7.63 6.26 -2.18
CA LEU A 24 -7.44 7.69 -2.38
C LEU A 24 -8.78 8.44 -2.51
N ALA A 25 -9.73 7.91 -3.28
CA ALA A 25 -11.06 8.50 -3.48
C ALA A 25 -11.88 8.59 -2.19
N TYR A 26 -11.70 7.64 -1.27
CA TYR A 26 -12.28 7.65 0.08
C TYR A 26 -11.42 8.43 1.10
N ASN A 27 -10.54 9.32 0.62
CA ASN A 27 -9.67 10.19 1.42
C ASN A 27 -8.77 9.43 2.41
N LYS A 28 -8.26 8.27 2.02
CA LYS A 28 -7.27 7.50 2.80
C LYS A 28 -5.86 7.83 2.33
N VAL A 29 -4.95 8.00 3.28
CA VAL A 29 -3.51 8.06 2.99
C VAL A 29 -3.08 6.69 2.49
N LEU A 30 -2.46 6.65 1.32
CA LEU A 30 -2.00 5.43 0.68
C LEU A 30 -0.48 5.30 0.84
N LEU A 31 -0.04 4.15 1.31
CA LEU A 31 1.36 3.70 1.24
C LEU A 31 1.44 2.59 0.20
N THR A 32 2.31 2.76 -0.80
CA THR A 32 2.59 1.70 -1.79
C THR A 32 4.10 1.46 -1.87
N PRO A 33 4.57 0.19 -1.78
CA PRO A 33 5.99 -0.13 -1.89
C PRO A 33 6.63 0.44 -3.16
N THR A 34 7.88 0.92 -3.05
CA THR A 34 8.69 1.24 -4.23
C THR A 34 9.34 -0.04 -4.79
N PRO A 35 9.84 -0.03 -6.05
CA PRO A 35 10.54 -1.17 -6.62
C PRO A 35 11.92 -1.46 -6.00
N SER A 36 12.57 -0.49 -5.36
CA SER A 36 13.93 -0.61 -4.82
C SER A 36 13.91 -0.76 -3.29
N LEU A 37 14.78 -1.64 -2.78
CA LEU A 37 14.93 -1.92 -1.35
C LEU A 37 16.05 -1.09 -0.69
N ASP A 38 16.77 -0.27 -1.46
CA ASP A 38 18.08 0.26 -1.03
C ASP A 38 17.99 1.47 -0.09
N SER A 39 16.82 2.11 0.05
CA SER A 39 16.58 3.18 1.06
C SER A 39 15.13 3.69 1.13
N ALA A 40 14.40 3.62 0.00
CA ALA A 40 13.05 4.14 -0.15
C ALA A 40 12.03 3.00 -0.15
N LEU A 41 11.31 2.81 0.96
CA LEU A 41 10.42 1.66 1.09
C LEU A 41 9.04 1.90 0.48
N PHE A 42 8.51 3.12 0.60
CA PHE A 42 7.15 3.43 0.17
C PHE A 42 7.04 4.78 -0.52
N TYR A 43 6.13 4.87 -1.50
CA TYR A 43 5.50 6.12 -1.88
C TYR A 43 4.28 6.36 -0.98
N LYS A 44 4.23 7.53 -0.34
CA LYS A 44 3.10 8.01 0.43
C LYS A 44 2.30 9.03 -0.38
N LEU A 45 1.02 8.75 -0.58
CA LEU A 45 0.09 9.67 -1.23
C LEU A 45 -0.95 10.14 -0.22
N GLU A 46 -1.07 11.45 -0.04
CA GLU A 46 -2.10 12.07 0.79
C GLU A 46 -3.15 12.74 -0.10
N PRO A 47 -4.41 12.27 -0.10
CA PRO A 47 -5.46 12.81 -0.99
C PRO A 47 -5.68 14.32 -0.91
N LYS A 48 -5.41 14.93 0.25
CA LYS A 48 -5.51 16.39 0.44
C LYS A 48 -4.55 17.20 -0.45
N PHE A 49 -3.49 16.58 -0.96
CA PHE A 49 -2.53 17.20 -1.87
C PHE A 49 -2.77 16.83 -3.35
N LEU A 50 -3.83 16.05 -3.63
CA LEU A 50 -4.15 15.57 -4.97
C LEU A 50 -5.46 16.20 -5.46
N ARG A 51 -5.51 16.57 -6.73
CA ARG A 51 -6.77 16.92 -7.39
C ARG A 51 -7.57 15.64 -7.67
N ARG A 52 -8.90 15.73 -7.69
CA ARG A 52 -9.78 14.60 -8.03
C ARG A 52 -9.42 13.96 -9.38
N SER A 53 -9.04 14.78 -10.37
CA SER A 53 -8.60 14.31 -11.70
C SER A 53 -7.28 13.54 -11.68
N GLN A 54 -6.49 13.64 -10.61
CA GLN A 54 -5.20 12.96 -10.47
C GLN A 54 -5.33 11.60 -9.78
N LEU A 55 -6.48 11.26 -9.19
CA LEU A 55 -6.60 10.07 -8.33
C LEU A 55 -6.37 8.76 -9.10
N GLU A 56 -6.85 8.67 -10.34
CA GLU A 56 -6.60 7.49 -11.20
C GLU A 56 -5.12 7.37 -11.52
N TRP A 57 -4.47 8.46 -11.95
CA TRP A 57 -3.03 8.46 -12.23
C TRP A 57 -2.21 8.10 -10.97
N ALA A 58 -2.52 8.72 -9.84
CA ALA A 58 -1.90 8.49 -8.55
C ALA A 58 -2.01 7.03 -8.05
N ALA A 59 -3.03 6.30 -8.50
CA ALA A 59 -3.20 4.89 -8.17
C ALA A 59 -2.29 3.96 -9.00
N THR A 60 -1.76 4.41 -10.13
CA THR A 60 -0.81 3.63 -10.94
C THR A 60 0.56 3.56 -10.28
N LYS A 61 1.42 2.61 -10.71
CA LYS A 61 2.81 2.56 -10.23
C LYS A 61 3.58 3.85 -10.56
N THR A 62 3.41 4.33 -11.79
CA THR A 62 4.12 5.50 -12.31
C THR A 62 3.65 6.77 -11.61
N GLY A 63 2.34 6.99 -11.53
CA GLY A 63 1.80 8.16 -10.84
C GLY A 63 2.05 8.15 -9.34
N ALA A 64 2.12 6.98 -8.70
CA ALA A 64 2.56 6.90 -7.30
C ALA A 64 4.02 7.36 -7.12
N ALA A 65 4.90 7.04 -8.07
CA ALA A 65 6.29 7.49 -8.04
C ALA A 65 6.43 9.00 -8.32
N GLU A 66 5.61 9.55 -9.21
CA GLU A 66 5.65 10.96 -9.58
C GLU A 66 4.99 11.89 -8.56
N LEU A 67 3.87 11.47 -7.98
CA LEU A 67 3.04 12.30 -7.10
C LEU A 67 3.21 11.97 -5.61
N GLY A 68 3.80 10.82 -5.29
CA GLY A 68 4.00 10.37 -3.92
C GLY A 68 5.25 10.95 -3.28
N THR A 69 5.21 11.13 -1.96
CA THR A 69 6.40 11.42 -1.16
C THR A 69 7.12 10.12 -0.83
N VAL A 70 8.42 10.06 -1.07
CA VAL A 70 9.25 8.92 -0.69
C VAL A 70 9.40 8.84 0.82
N ILE A 71 9.08 7.68 1.39
CA ILE A 71 9.25 7.38 2.81
C ILE A 71 10.41 6.39 2.98
N GLN A 72 11.41 6.83 3.72
CA GLN A 72 12.55 6.00 4.13
C GLN A 72 12.22 5.18 5.39
N LEU A 73 13.03 4.16 5.68
CA LEU A 73 12.83 3.23 6.80
C LEU A 73 12.66 3.94 8.17
N GLN A 74 13.46 4.96 8.47
CA GLN A 74 13.39 5.66 9.76
C GLN A 74 12.07 6.43 9.93
N ALA A 75 11.57 7.04 8.84
CA ALA A 75 10.30 7.75 8.86
C ALA A 75 9.11 6.76 8.93
N LEU A 76 9.25 5.57 8.34
CA LEU A 76 8.21 4.54 8.39
C LEU A 76 7.90 4.10 9.83
N LYS A 77 8.91 4.01 10.71
CA LYS A 77 8.71 3.67 12.14
C LYS A 77 7.79 4.63 12.89
N GLN A 78 7.59 5.83 12.36
CA GLN A 78 6.71 6.86 12.96
C GLN A 78 5.31 6.85 12.35
N ILE A 79 5.07 6.04 11.31
CA ILE A 79 3.77 5.96 10.63
C ILE A 79 3.02 4.75 11.15
N HIS A 80 1.87 4.99 11.77
CA HIS A 80 0.92 3.92 12.09
C HIS A 80 0.10 3.55 10.84
N VAL A 81 0.13 2.28 10.47
CA VAL A 81 -0.69 1.73 9.36
C VAL A 81 -1.93 1.07 9.92
N ASP A 82 -3.11 1.62 9.61
CA ASP A 82 -4.38 1.11 10.15
C ASP A 82 -4.87 -0.17 9.45
N LEU A 83 -4.49 -0.35 8.18
CA LEU A 83 -4.90 -1.49 7.36
C LEU A 83 -3.84 -1.84 6.32
N ILE A 84 -3.49 -3.12 6.23
CA ILE A 84 -2.63 -3.67 5.19
C ILE A 84 -3.47 -4.57 4.28
N ILE A 85 -3.45 -4.29 2.98
CA ILE A 85 -4.08 -5.15 1.98
C ILE A 85 -3.01 -6.03 1.34
N VAL A 86 -3.21 -7.34 1.43
CA VAL A 86 -2.27 -8.34 0.95
C VAL A 86 -2.92 -9.24 -0.10
N ALA A 87 -2.19 -9.56 -1.17
CA ALA A 87 -2.67 -10.51 -2.19
C ALA A 87 -2.43 -11.95 -1.76
N SER A 88 -3.37 -12.83 -2.06
CA SER A 88 -3.21 -14.29 -1.87
C SER A 88 -3.78 -15.04 -3.06
N VAL A 89 -3.23 -16.23 -3.31
CA VAL A 89 -3.81 -17.20 -4.25
C VAL A 89 -4.92 -17.98 -3.54
N VAL A 90 -4.66 -18.39 -2.29
CA VAL A 90 -5.62 -19.11 -1.44
C VAL A 90 -5.60 -18.50 -0.04
N VAL A 91 -6.77 -18.43 0.58
CA VAL A 91 -6.96 -18.03 1.98
C VAL A 91 -7.89 -19.05 2.65
N ASN A 92 -7.52 -19.51 3.84
CA ASN A 92 -8.42 -20.24 4.71
C ASN A 92 -9.34 -19.21 5.41
N PRO A 93 -10.66 -19.23 5.16
CA PRO A 93 -11.57 -18.21 5.69
C PRO A 93 -11.78 -18.29 7.22
N ILE A 94 -11.47 -19.45 7.83
CA ILE A 94 -11.63 -19.66 9.28
C ILE A 94 -10.37 -19.22 10.01
N THR A 95 -9.19 -19.65 9.54
CA THR A 95 -7.93 -19.41 10.26
C THR A 95 -7.18 -18.17 9.79
N GLY A 96 -7.52 -17.63 8.60
CA GLY A 96 -6.76 -16.56 7.95
C GLY A 96 -5.41 -17.00 7.37
N ALA A 97 -5.07 -18.29 7.47
CA ALA A 97 -3.87 -18.84 6.83
C ALA A 97 -3.92 -18.60 5.33
N ARG A 98 -2.79 -18.29 4.72
CA ARG A 98 -2.74 -17.82 3.34
C ARG A 98 -1.55 -18.36 2.57
N ILE A 99 -1.75 -18.57 1.27
CA ILE A 99 -0.71 -19.00 0.33
C ILE A 99 -0.61 -17.97 -0.79
N GLY A 100 0.59 -17.39 -0.93
CA GLY A 100 0.94 -16.48 -2.03
C GLY A 100 1.49 -17.22 -3.26
N LYS A 101 1.96 -16.48 -4.26
CA LYS A 101 2.53 -17.04 -5.51
C LYS A 101 3.88 -17.77 -5.33
N GLY A 102 4.38 -17.94 -4.10
CA GLY A 102 5.57 -18.73 -3.80
C GLY A 102 6.91 -17.98 -3.71
N LYS A 103 6.94 -16.64 -3.78
CA LYS A 103 8.18 -15.87 -3.56
C LYS A 103 8.44 -15.45 -2.09
N GLY A 104 7.49 -15.67 -1.17
CA GLY A 104 7.66 -15.36 0.26
C GLY A 104 7.71 -13.88 0.66
N TYR A 105 7.63 -12.93 -0.29
CA TYR A 105 7.73 -11.50 0.02
C TYR A 105 6.69 -10.99 1.03
N GLY A 106 5.46 -11.52 1.01
CA GLY A 106 4.43 -11.10 1.96
C GLY A 106 4.73 -11.48 3.41
N ASP A 107 5.45 -12.59 3.61
CA ASP A 107 5.83 -13.07 4.95
C ASP A 107 7.04 -12.29 5.49
N LEU A 108 7.99 -11.96 4.60
CA LEU A 108 9.12 -11.07 4.91
C LEU A 108 8.65 -9.64 5.22
N GLU A 109 7.69 -9.10 4.47
CA GLU A 109 7.10 -7.78 4.76
C GLU A 109 6.43 -7.78 6.14
N TYR A 110 5.63 -8.81 6.46
CA TYR A 110 4.96 -8.89 7.77
C TYR A 110 5.94 -8.98 8.95
N ALA A 111 7.05 -9.71 8.80
CA ALA A 111 8.08 -9.79 9.83
C ALA A 111 8.77 -8.44 10.09
N ASN A 112 8.78 -7.54 9.09
CA ASN A 112 9.36 -6.20 9.19
C ASN A 112 8.34 -5.10 9.53
N ASP A 113 7.04 -5.37 9.36
CA ASP A 113 5.93 -4.45 9.69
C ASP A 113 5.54 -4.52 11.19
N LYS A 114 6.08 -5.49 11.96
CA LYS A 114 5.95 -5.57 13.42
C LYS A 114 7.11 -4.88 14.13
#